data_AF-A0A7K0EHN8-F1
#
_entry.id   AF-A0A7K0EHN8-F1
#
_cell.length_a   1.000
_cell.length_b   1.000
_cell.length_c   1.000
_cell.angle_alpha   90.00
_cell.angle_beta   90.00
_cell.angle_gamma   90.00
#
_symmetry.space_group_name_H-M   'P 1'
#
loop_
_entity.id
_entity.type
_entity.pdbx_description
1 polymer ?
#
loop_
_entity_poly.entity_id
_entity_poly.type
_entity_poly.pdbx_seq_one_letter_code
_entity_poly.pdbx_strand_id
1 'polypeptide(L)'
;MNVFLTFAFVFLPVGWFIYKMLRFTAKTVGDESPLATVVTYEIDEWEYFVRFDIILNVFLTLISILILYITVFFAIPAAKAYWHWLISFSLLASSFTILWFMTLVSRLEWQYWLITRNKTVTLDPADKSLEIATWEKTVRFTAADLQEIERHSSGPKSSRMVSGYSYLIFKLKTGQKCYLNLNKSYLYFALDDYFKNVPVRPVPHKIPWIKPV
;
A
#
# COMPACT_ATOMS: atom_id res chain seq x y z
N MET A 1 -26.82 33.44 -2.10
CA MET A 1 -26.42 32.22 -1.37
C MET A 1 -26.02 31.08 -2.31
N ASN A 2 -26.76 30.80 -3.39
CA ASN A 2 -26.41 29.73 -4.35
C ASN A 2 -25.05 29.90 -5.06
N VAL A 3 -24.71 31.11 -5.52
CA VAL A 3 -23.43 31.33 -6.26
C VAL A 3 -22.19 31.03 -5.42
N PHE A 4 -22.20 31.40 -4.13
CA PHE A 4 -21.09 31.14 -3.22
C PHE A 4 -20.94 29.63 -2.92
N LEU A 5 -22.05 28.93 -2.69
CA LEU A 5 -22.04 27.47 -2.48
C LEU A 5 -21.59 26.72 -3.73
N THR A 6 -22.05 27.12 -4.91
CA THR A 6 -21.61 26.54 -6.18
C THR A 6 -20.12 26.81 -6.42
N PHE A 7 -19.64 28.04 -6.16
CA PHE A 7 -18.23 28.37 -6.26
C PHE A 7 -17.38 27.54 -5.27
N ALA A 8 -17.75 27.50 -4.00
CA ALA A 8 -17.03 26.72 -2.99
C ALA A 8 -17.00 25.23 -3.34
N PHE A 9 -18.11 24.65 -3.80
CA PHE A 9 -18.18 23.25 -4.18
C PHE A 9 -17.26 22.88 -5.35
N VAL A 10 -17.09 23.78 -6.32
CA VAL A 10 -16.21 23.55 -7.48
C VAL A 10 -14.75 23.86 -7.15
N PHE A 11 -14.48 24.98 -6.49
CA PHE A 11 -13.11 25.47 -6.29
C PHE A 11 -12.42 24.90 -5.04
N LEU A 12 -13.14 24.52 -3.98
CA LEU A 12 -12.49 23.91 -2.81
C LEU A 12 -11.82 22.56 -3.12
N PRO A 13 -12.44 21.63 -3.88
CA PRO A 13 -11.75 20.40 -4.29
C PRO A 13 -10.53 20.68 -5.16
N VAL A 14 -10.61 21.66 -6.07
CA VAL A 14 -9.49 22.05 -6.94
C VAL A 14 -8.36 22.68 -6.13
N GLY A 15 -8.67 23.63 -5.24
CA GLY A 15 -7.69 24.25 -4.35
C GLY A 15 -7.05 23.24 -3.40
N TRP A 16 -7.84 22.31 -2.85
CA TRP A 16 -7.35 21.20 -2.04
C TRP A 16 -6.42 20.27 -2.83
N PHE A 17 -6.78 19.97 -4.08
CA PHE A 17 -5.95 19.17 -4.98
C PHE A 17 -4.61 19.86 -5.30
N ILE A 18 -4.64 21.16 -5.65
CA ILE A 18 -3.43 21.95 -5.88
C ILE A 18 -2.55 21.97 -4.62
N TYR A 19 -3.14 22.22 -3.45
CA TYR A 19 -2.43 22.18 -2.18
C TYR A 19 -1.78 20.82 -1.92
N LYS A 20 -2.50 19.72 -2.14
CA LYS A 20 -1.96 18.36 -2.01
C LYS A 20 -0.80 18.10 -2.98
N MET A 21 -0.91 18.55 -4.23
CA MET A 21 0.15 18.44 -5.23
C MET A 21 1.40 19.23 -4.84
N LEU A 22 1.24 20.47 -4.37
CA LEU A 22 2.36 21.29 -3.89
C LEU A 22 3.05 20.65 -2.66
N ARG A 23 2.27 20.15 -1.69
CA ARG A 23 2.80 19.42 -0.53
C ARG A 23 3.50 18.12 -0.94
N PHE A 24 3.00 17.44 -1.96
CA PHE A 24 3.65 16.25 -2.49
C PHE A 24 5.02 16.60 -3.06
N THR A 25 5.12 17.60 -3.94
CA THR A 25 6.39 18.05 -4.53
C THR A 25 7.38 18.52 -3.47
N ALA A 26 6.94 19.29 -2.49
CA ALA A 26 7.78 19.76 -1.39
C ALA A 26 8.42 18.59 -0.61
N LYS A 27 7.66 17.51 -0.38
CA LYS A 27 8.10 16.33 0.36
C LYS A 27 8.90 15.32 -0.46
N THR A 28 8.80 15.32 -1.79
CA THR A 28 9.52 14.37 -2.64
C THR A 28 10.83 14.94 -3.16
N VAL A 29 10.84 16.19 -3.62
CA VAL A 29 12.01 16.81 -4.28
C VAL A 29 12.32 18.23 -3.79
N GLY A 30 11.45 18.83 -2.98
CA GLY A 30 11.66 20.17 -2.41
C GLY A 30 12.39 20.17 -1.06
N ASP A 31 12.27 21.26 -0.33
CA ASP A 31 13.04 21.50 0.90
C ASP A 31 12.67 20.56 2.07
N GLU A 32 11.45 20.02 2.07
CA GLU A 32 10.99 19.00 3.03
C GLU A 32 11.35 17.57 2.58
N SER A 33 12.05 17.42 1.47
CA SER A 33 12.44 16.10 0.96
C SER A 33 13.50 15.47 1.84
N PRO A 34 13.46 14.13 2.01
CA PRO A 34 14.60 13.39 2.57
C PRO A 34 15.90 13.65 1.81
N LEU A 35 15.86 14.11 0.55
CA LEU A 35 17.06 14.48 -0.22
C LEU A 35 17.77 15.72 0.31
N ALA A 36 17.08 16.58 1.07
CA ALA A 36 17.59 17.85 1.56
C ALA A 36 17.70 17.91 3.09
N THR A 37 16.79 17.23 3.80
CA THR A 37 16.74 17.24 5.27
C THR A 37 16.63 15.83 5.85
N VAL A 38 17.05 15.66 7.10
CA VAL A 38 16.88 14.38 7.81
C VAL A 38 15.40 14.16 8.07
N VAL A 39 14.86 13.03 7.59
CA VAL A 39 13.45 12.68 7.77
C VAL A 39 13.36 11.37 8.53
N THR A 40 12.79 11.43 9.72
CA THR A 40 12.43 10.26 10.53
C THR A 40 10.91 10.09 10.51
N TYR A 41 10.45 8.87 10.25
CA TYR A 41 9.03 8.56 10.32
C TYR A 41 8.79 7.18 10.94
N GLU A 42 7.64 7.09 11.59
CA GLU A 42 7.00 5.85 12.05
C GLU A 42 5.58 5.87 11.50
N ILE A 43 5.04 4.69 11.20
CA ILE A 43 3.66 4.55 10.73
C ILE A 43 2.88 3.87 11.84
N ASP A 44 1.95 4.62 12.42
CA ASP A 44 1.05 4.10 13.42
C ASP A 44 -0.08 3.28 12.79
N GLU A 45 -0.84 2.58 13.64
CA GLU A 45 -1.97 1.75 13.21
C GLU A 45 -3.03 2.58 12.49
N TRP A 46 -3.27 3.81 12.96
CA TRP A 46 -4.29 4.68 12.40
C TRP A 46 -3.92 5.15 10.99
N GLU A 47 -2.71 5.67 10.79
CA GLU A 47 -2.22 6.06 9.47
C GLU A 47 -2.23 4.88 8.50
N TYR A 48 -1.93 3.66 8.97
CA TYR A 48 -1.94 2.48 8.12
C TYR A 48 -3.36 2.04 7.73
N PHE A 49 -4.27 1.88 8.69
CA PHE A 49 -5.59 1.25 8.45
C PHE A 49 -6.69 2.22 7.99
N VAL A 50 -6.51 3.53 8.15
CA VAL A 50 -7.50 4.54 7.71
C VAL A 50 -7.21 5.06 6.29
N ARG A 51 -6.31 4.39 5.56
CA ARG A 51 -6.11 4.67 4.14
C ARG A 51 -7.37 4.33 3.33
N PHE A 52 -7.62 5.13 2.31
CA PHE A 52 -8.86 5.08 1.51
C PHE A 52 -9.12 3.69 0.89
N ASP A 53 -8.06 3.01 0.46
CA ASP A 53 -8.09 1.64 -0.07
C ASP A 53 -8.60 0.62 0.96
N ILE A 54 -8.17 0.72 2.22
CA ILE A 54 -8.64 -0.17 3.30
C ILE A 54 -10.09 0.14 3.66
N ILE A 55 -10.45 1.42 3.78
CA ILE A 55 -11.84 1.83 4.05
C ILE A 55 -12.76 1.31 2.93
N LEU A 56 -12.35 1.47 1.67
CA LEU A 56 -13.08 0.98 0.52
C LEU A 56 -13.21 -0.55 0.54
N ASN A 57 -12.15 -1.28 0.90
CA ASN A 57 -12.19 -2.74 1.06
C ASN A 57 -13.21 -3.17 2.13
N VAL A 58 -13.21 -2.53 3.30
CA VAL A 58 -14.20 -2.79 4.36
C VAL A 58 -15.62 -2.51 3.86
N PHE A 59 -15.84 -1.36 3.21
CA PHE A 59 -17.14 -0.99 2.66
C PHE A 59 -17.65 -2.01 1.62
N LEU A 60 -16.81 -2.42 0.68
CA LEU A 60 -17.15 -3.43 -0.33
C LEU A 60 -17.43 -4.81 0.28
N THR A 61 -16.70 -5.16 1.35
CA THR A 61 -16.95 -6.39 2.11
C THR A 61 -18.35 -6.36 2.73
N LEU A 62 -18.73 -5.27 3.39
CA LEU A 62 -20.05 -5.12 3.99
C LEU A 62 -21.19 -5.19 2.95
N ILE A 63 -21.02 -4.52 1.81
CA ILE A 63 -21.98 -4.62 0.70
C ILE A 63 -22.11 -6.06 0.21
N SER A 64 -20.99 -6.77 0.07
CA SER A 64 -20.99 -8.15 -0.42
C SER A 64 -21.69 -9.11 0.55
N ILE A 65 -21.50 -8.91 1.86
CA ILE A 65 -22.23 -9.65 2.91
C ILE A 65 -23.74 -9.36 2.82
N LEU A 66 -24.12 -8.10 2.63
CA LEU A 66 -25.53 -7.72 2.49
C LEU A 66 -26.16 -8.35 1.24
N ILE A 67 -25.48 -8.32 0.10
CA ILE A 67 -25.95 -8.95 -1.14
C ILE A 67 -26.07 -10.47 -0.95
N LEU A 68 -25.09 -11.09 -0.29
CA LEU A 68 -25.13 -12.52 0.03
C LEU A 68 -26.36 -12.86 0.89
N TYR A 69 -26.62 -12.07 1.94
CA TYR A 69 -27.79 -12.21 2.80
C TYR A 69 -29.09 -12.08 2.00
N ILE A 70 -29.24 -11.02 1.19
CA ILE A 70 -30.42 -10.83 0.33
C ILE A 70 -30.61 -12.02 -0.62
N THR A 71 -29.51 -12.50 -1.21
CA THR A 71 -29.54 -13.59 -2.18
C THR A 71 -30.03 -14.89 -1.54
N VAL A 72 -29.48 -15.25 -0.37
CA VAL A 72 -29.79 -16.51 0.32
C VAL A 72 -31.18 -16.51 0.93
N PHE A 73 -31.59 -15.40 1.58
CA PHE A 73 -32.83 -15.38 2.36
C PHE A 73 -34.04 -14.85 1.58
N PHE A 74 -33.84 -14.13 0.48
CA PHE A 74 -34.94 -13.53 -0.28
C PHE A 74 -34.95 -13.95 -1.75
N ALA A 75 -33.82 -13.82 -2.46
CA ALA A 75 -33.80 -14.05 -3.91
C ALA A 75 -33.95 -15.53 -4.29
N ILE A 76 -33.26 -16.44 -3.60
CA ILE A 76 -33.36 -17.89 -3.82
C ILE A 76 -34.76 -18.41 -3.43
N PRO A 77 -35.30 -18.12 -2.23
CA PRO A 77 -36.63 -18.60 -1.85
C PRO A 77 -37.77 -18.07 -2.72
N ALA A 78 -37.63 -16.86 -3.28
CA ALA A 78 -38.64 -16.26 -4.16
C ALA A 78 -38.55 -16.77 -5.62
N ALA A 79 -37.58 -17.61 -5.97
CA ALA A 79 -37.30 -17.99 -7.35
C ALA A 79 -38.33 -19.00 -7.90
N LYS A 80 -39.30 -18.48 -8.67
CA LYS A 80 -40.35 -19.28 -9.34
C LYS A 80 -40.05 -19.71 -10.79
N ALA A 81 -39.18 -18.98 -11.49
CA ALA A 81 -38.88 -19.19 -12.90
C ALA A 81 -37.38 -19.49 -13.07
N TYR A 82 -37.02 -20.19 -14.16
CA TYR A 82 -35.63 -20.56 -14.43
C TYR A 82 -34.65 -19.37 -14.38
N TRP A 83 -35.03 -18.22 -14.94
CA TRP A 83 -34.18 -17.04 -14.97
C TRP A 83 -33.97 -16.43 -13.57
N HIS A 84 -34.93 -16.56 -12.64
CA HIS A 84 -34.74 -16.14 -11.24
C HIS A 84 -33.60 -16.93 -10.59
N TRP A 85 -33.58 -18.25 -10.80
CA TRP A 85 -32.51 -19.11 -10.30
C TRP A 85 -31.16 -18.74 -10.89
N LEU A 86 -31.11 -18.48 -12.20
CA LEU A 86 -29.88 -18.06 -12.87
C LEU A 86 -29.30 -16.78 -12.27
N ILE A 87 -30.14 -15.76 -12.03
CA ILE A 87 -29.71 -14.50 -11.41
C ILE A 87 -29.26 -14.73 -9.97
N SER A 88 -30.05 -15.44 -9.17
CA SER A 88 -29.73 -15.72 -7.77
C SER A 88 -28.42 -16.49 -7.61
N PHE A 89 -28.17 -17.52 -8.43
CA PHE A 89 -26.89 -18.23 -8.39
C PHE A 89 -25.73 -17.38 -8.90
N SER A 90 -25.97 -16.51 -9.88
CA SER A 90 -24.94 -15.58 -10.37
C SER A 90 -24.56 -14.55 -9.29
N LEU A 91 -25.55 -14.01 -8.57
CA LEU A 91 -25.33 -13.11 -7.43
C LEU A 91 -24.61 -13.83 -6.28
N LEU A 92 -24.99 -15.07 -6.01
CA LEU A 92 -24.35 -15.91 -4.99
C LEU A 92 -22.87 -16.13 -5.32
N ALA A 93 -22.58 -16.59 -6.54
CA ALA A 93 -21.21 -16.85 -7.01
C ALA A 93 -20.37 -15.56 -7.02
N SER A 94 -20.94 -14.44 -7.46
CA SER A 94 -20.27 -13.15 -7.47
C SER A 94 -19.94 -12.67 -6.05
N SER A 95 -20.88 -12.80 -5.12
CA SER A 95 -20.68 -12.42 -3.71
C SER A 95 -19.57 -13.25 -3.06
N PHE A 96 -19.57 -14.57 -3.26
CA PHE A 96 -18.49 -15.43 -2.77
C PHE A 96 -17.13 -15.08 -3.40
N THR A 97 -17.10 -14.80 -4.70
CA THR A 97 -15.87 -14.41 -5.40
C THR A 97 -15.31 -13.10 -4.85
N ILE A 98 -16.16 -12.10 -4.61
CA ILE A 98 -15.76 -10.81 -4.04
C ILE A 98 -15.27 -11.00 -2.60
N LEU A 99 -16.01 -11.74 -1.75
CA LEU A 99 -15.60 -11.98 -0.36
C LEU A 99 -14.29 -12.75 -0.25
N TRP A 100 -14.10 -13.77 -1.08
CA TRP A 100 -12.83 -14.48 -1.21
C TRP A 100 -11.71 -13.52 -1.57
N PHE A 101 -11.95 -12.63 -2.54
CA PHE A 101 -10.98 -11.63 -2.96
C PHE A 101 -10.64 -10.61 -1.86
N MET A 102 -11.64 -10.07 -1.16
CA MET A 102 -11.42 -9.13 -0.05
C MET A 102 -10.62 -9.80 1.08
N THR A 103 -10.85 -11.08 1.34
CA THR A 103 -10.06 -11.86 2.29
C THR A 103 -8.59 -11.97 1.84
N LEU A 104 -8.33 -12.17 0.55
CA LEU A 104 -6.95 -12.19 0.01
C LEU A 104 -6.25 -10.84 0.18
N VAL A 105 -6.94 -9.73 -0.11
CA VAL A 105 -6.38 -8.37 0.05
C VAL A 105 -6.11 -8.07 1.51
N SER A 106 -7.06 -8.36 2.42
CA SER A 106 -6.88 -8.15 3.86
C SER A 106 -5.73 -8.98 4.42
N ARG A 107 -5.53 -10.22 3.94
CA ARG A 107 -4.37 -11.04 4.30
C ARG A 107 -3.05 -10.42 3.82
N LEU A 108 -3.05 -9.82 2.62
CA LEU A 108 -1.87 -9.14 2.07
C LEU A 108 -1.55 -7.88 2.87
N GLU A 109 -2.56 -7.05 3.17
CA GLU A 109 -2.43 -5.87 4.04
C GLU A 109 -1.85 -6.24 5.40
N TRP A 110 -2.32 -7.33 5.99
CA TRP A 110 -1.79 -7.79 7.28
C TRP A 110 -0.29 -8.13 7.21
N GLN A 111 0.17 -8.80 6.14
CA GLN A 111 1.60 -9.07 5.99
C GLN A 111 2.43 -7.80 5.82
N TYR A 112 1.92 -6.81 5.07
CA TYR A 112 2.59 -5.54 4.86
C TYR A 112 2.61 -4.69 6.13
N TRP A 113 1.56 -4.79 6.95
CA TRP A 113 1.55 -4.23 8.29
C TRP A 113 2.62 -4.85 9.19
N LEU A 114 2.81 -6.18 9.17
CA LEU A 114 3.83 -6.85 9.99
C LEU A 114 5.25 -6.36 9.71
N ILE A 115 5.58 -6.00 8.46
CA ILE A 115 6.90 -5.43 8.12
C ILE A 115 6.98 -3.92 8.32
N THR A 116 5.87 -3.26 8.65
CA THR A 116 5.80 -1.80 8.85
C THR A 116 5.75 -1.44 10.32
N ARG A 117 4.97 -2.17 11.12
CA ARG A 117 4.72 -1.89 12.53
C ARG A 117 5.99 -1.89 13.37
N ASN A 118 6.04 -1.04 14.39
CA ASN A 118 7.14 -0.95 15.36
C ASN A 118 8.51 -0.75 14.68
N LYS A 119 8.51 -0.01 13.57
CA LYS A 119 9.72 0.39 12.86
C LYS A 119 9.76 1.89 12.71
N THR A 120 10.87 2.46 13.13
CA THR A 120 11.21 3.85 12.83
C THR A 120 12.23 3.84 11.70
N VAL A 121 11.95 4.62 10.66
CA VAL A 121 12.83 4.73 9.49
C VAL A 121 13.35 6.16 9.42
N THR A 122 14.67 6.30 9.41
CA THR A 122 15.36 7.59 9.27
C THR A 122 16.15 7.61 7.97
N LEU A 123 15.95 8.68 7.19
CA LEU A 123 16.69 8.99 5.98
C LEU A 123 17.59 10.19 6.27
N ASP A 124 18.89 10.03 6.11
CA ASP A 124 19.87 11.09 6.36
C ASP A 124 20.57 11.46 5.03
N PRO A 125 20.36 12.67 4.50
CA PRO A 125 20.95 13.09 3.23
C PRO A 125 22.43 13.43 3.34
N ALA A 126 22.95 13.73 4.54
CA ALA A 126 24.34 14.14 4.71
C ALA A 126 25.32 13.03 4.31
N ASP A 127 24.99 11.79 4.66
CA ASP A 127 25.76 10.59 4.33
C ASP A 127 25.01 9.61 3.41
N LYS A 128 23.80 9.99 2.96
CA LYS A 128 22.90 9.16 2.15
C LYS A 128 22.65 7.80 2.79
N SER A 129 22.37 7.80 4.09
CA SER A 129 22.12 6.59 4.86
C SER A 129 20.64 6.34 5.11
N LEU A 130 20.30 5.07 5.25
CA LEU A 130 19.00 4.60 5.69
C LEU A 130 19.18 3.89 7.03
N GLU A 131 18.44 4.33 8.03
CA GLU A 131 18.37 3.67 9.33
C GLU A 131 17.00 3.07 9.54
N ILE A 132 16.97 1.80 9.93
CA ILE A 132 15.75 1.09 10.32
C ILE A 132 15.94 0.65 11.76
N ALA A 133 15.24 1.31 12.67
CA ALA A 133 15.18 0.96 14.07
C ALA A 133 13.95 0.09 14.34
N THR A 134 14.17 -1.07 14.96
CA THR A 134 13.14 -1.92 15.54
C THR A 134 13.37 -2.02 17.05
N TRP A 135 12.43 -2.60 17.77
CA TRP A 135 12.58 -2.85 19.21
C TRP A 135 13.79 -3.76 19.57
N GLU A 136 14.24 -4.60 18.64
CA GLU A 136 15.38 -5.50 18.85
C GLU A 136 16.72 -4.85 18.47
N LYS A 137 16.73 -4.04 17.41
CA LYS A 137 17.97 -3.56 16.80
C LYS A 137 17.75 -2.32 15.96
N THR A 138 18.80 -1.51 15.91
CA THR A 138 18.92 -0.40 14.95
C THR A 138 19.95 -0.78 13.91
N VAL A 139 19.59 -0.64 12.64
CA VAL A 139 20.47 -0.93 11.51
C VAL A 139 20.54 0.29 10.63
N ARG A 140 21.70 0.97 10.63
CA ARG A 140 22.03 2.07 9.73
C ARG A 140 22.98 1.56 8.65
N PHE A 141 22.70 1.86 7.39
CA PHE A 141 23.54 1.44 6.28
C PHE A 141 23.52 2.47 5.14
N THR A 142 24.62 2.48 4.40
CA THR A 142 24.84 3.28 3.19
C THR A 142 24.94 2.39 1.96
N ALA A 143 25.10 2.98 0.77
CA ALA A 143 25.34 2.21 -0.46
C ALA A 143 26.60 1.32 -0.37
N ALA A 144 27.60 1.69 0.43
CA ALA A 144 28.82 0.91 0.59
C ALA A 144 28.60 -0.41 1.35
N ASP A 145 27.59 -0.46 2.21
CA ASP A 145 27.30 -1.62 3.06
C ASP A 145 26.39 -2.65 2.38
N LEU A 146 25.75 -2.25 1.28
CA LEU A 146 24.82 -3.08 0.54
C LEU A 146 25.53 -3.95 -0.49
N GLN A 147 25.03 -5.18 -0.62
CA GLN A 147 25.38 -6.10 -1.70
C GLN A 147 24.41 -5.94 -2.87
N GLU A 148 23.11 -6.00 -2.59
CA GLU A 148 22.04 -5.84 -3.57
C GLU A 148 20.73 -5.41 -2.89
N ILE A 149 19.83 -4.80 -3.67
CA ILE A 149 18.46 -4.50 -3.26
C ILE A 149 17.53 -5.37 -4.09
N GLU A 150 16.69 -6.18 -3.44
CA GLU A 150 15.63 -6.91 -4.14
C GLU A 150 14.33 -6.10 -4.09
N ARG A 151 13.76 -5.82 -5.25
CA ARG A 151 12.44 -5.18 -5.37
C ARG A 151 11.39 -6.22 -5.66
N HIS A 152 10.63 -6.58 -4.63
CA HIS A 152 9.55 -7.54 -4.74
C HIS A 152 8.27 -6.80 -5.13
N SER A 153 7.72 -7.12 -6.30
CA SER A 153 6.54 -6.46 -6.83
C SER A 153 5.74 -7.39 -7.72
N SER A 154 4.53 -6.96 -8.09
CA SER A 154 3.65 -7.68 -9.01
C SER A 154 4.25 -7.75 -10.41
N GLY A 155 4.40 -8.98 -10.91
CA GLY A 155 4.97 -9.25 -12.24
C GLY A 155 3.95 -9.20 -13.39
N PRO A 156 4.38 -9.46 -14.63
CA PRO A 156 3.49 -9.43 -15.81
C PRO A 156 2.31 -10.41 -15.76
N LYS A 157 2.46 -11.51 -15.00
CA LYS A 157 1.43 -12.54 -14.78
C LYS A 157 0.56 -12.29 -13.54
N SER A 158 0.73 -11.12 -12.91
CA SER A 158 0.02 -10.73 -11.70
C SER A 158 -1.31 -10.04 -12.02
N SER A 159 -2.26 -10.09 -11.08
CA SER A 159 -3.49 -9.32 -11.21
C SER A 159 -3.20 -7.82 -11.03
N ARG A 160 -3.85 -6.96 -11.83
CA ARG A 160 -3.78 -5.49 -11.66
C ARG A 160 -4.15 -5.06 -10.25
N MET A 161 -4.97 -5.84 -9.55
CA MET A 161 -5.43 -5.52 -8.21
C MET A 161 -4.33 -5.57 -7.16
N VAL A 162 -3.24 -6.31 -7.39
CA VAL A 162 -2.09 -6.33 -6.48
C VAL A 162 -0.92 -5.47 -6.97
N SER A 163 -1.12 -4.66 -8.02
CA SER A 163 -0.06 -3.84 -8.65
C SER A 163 0.53 -2.78 -7.73
N GLY A 164 -0.22 -2.33 -6.72
CA GLY A 164 0.24 -1.37 -5.71
C GLY A 164 1.13 -1.96 -4.61
N TYR A 165 1.17 -3.28 -4.48
CA TYR A 165 1.95 -3.94 -3.43
C TYR A 165 3.39 -4.15 -3.88
N SER A 166 4.32 -3.52 -3.17
CA SER A 166 5.74 -3.76 -3.35
C SER A 166 6.52 -3.53 -2.06
N TYR A 167 7.57 -4.32 -1.87
CA TYR A 167 8.47 -4.18 -0.74
C TYR A 167 9.91 -4.40 -1.19
N LEU A 168 10.83 -3.88 -0.39
CA LEU A 168 12.26 -3.97 -0.64
C LEU A 168 12.92 -4.88 0.39
N ILE A 169 13.87 -5.69 -0.07
CA ILE A 169 14.82 -6.40 0.78
C ILE A 169 16.20 -5.83 0.51
N PHE A 170 16.76 -5.17 1.51
CA PHE A 170 18.16 -4.72 1.50
C PHE A 170 19.03 -5.86 2.00
N LYS A 171 19.93 -6.36 1.15
CA LYS A 171 20.93 -7.36 1.55
C LYS A 171 22.24 -6.66 1.83
N LEU A 172 22.65 -6.69 3.10
CA LEU A 172 23.93 -6.14 3.53
C LEU A 172 25.05 -7.14 3.24
N LYS A 173 26.26 -6.65 3.04
CA LYS A 173 27.47 -7.47 2.87
C LYS A 173 27.76 -8.36 4.08
N THR A 174 27.24 -8.00 5.26
CA THR A 174 27.29 -8.79 6.49
C THR A 174 26.41 -10.04 6.45
N GLY A 175 25.57 -10.21 5.42
CA GLY A 175 24.57 -11.28 5.30
C GLY A 175 23.22 -10.94 5.95
N GLN A 176 23.12 -9.81 6.66
CA GLN A 176 21.87 -9.34 7.24
C GLN A 176 20.89 -8.85 6.16
N LYS A 177 19.60 -9.12 6.36
CA LYS A 177 18.52 -8.64 5.49
C LYS A 177 17.62 -7.66 6.24
N CYS A 178 17.30 -6.54 5.60
CA CYS A 178 16.37 -5.55 6.14
C CYS A 178 15.18 -5.39 5.18
N TYR A 179 13.96 -5.46 5.73
CA TYR A 179 12.72 -5.37 4.97
C TYR A 179 12.11 -3.99 5.14
N LEU A 180 11.77 -3.35 4.03
CA LEU A 180 11.12 -2.04 4.00
C LEU A 180 9.90 -2.06 3.09
N ASN A 181 8.80 -1.51 3.58
CA ASN A 181 7.60 -1.28 2.81
C ASN A 181 7.59 0.15 2.25
N LEU A 182 7.16 0.34 0.99
CA LEU A 182 7.16 1.63 0.30
C LEU A 182 5.90 2.45 0.62
N ASN A 183 5.70 2.74 1.90
CA ASN A 183 4.47 3.37 2.41
C ASN A 183 4.41 4.90 2.26
N LYS A 184 5.55 5.53 1.99
CA LYS A 184 5.66 6.98 1.84
C LYS A 184 6.16 7.27 0.42
N SER A 185 5.53 8.23 -0.25
CA SER A 185 5.82 8.55 -1.65
C SER A 185 7.26 9.01 -1.88
N TYR A 186 7.86 9.70 -0.90
CA TYR A 186 9.23 10.21 -0.98
C TYR A 186 10.30 9.13 -0.89
N LEU A 187 9.97 7.93 -0.39
CA LEU A 187 10.95 6.84 -0.29
C LEU A 187 11.50 6.44 -1.65
N TYR A 188 10.65 6.45 -2.69
CA TYR A 188 11.09 6.09 -4.02
C TYR A 188 12.22 7.01 -4.51
N PHE A 189 12.09 8.33 -4.27
CA PHE A 189 13.07 9.33 -4.67
C PHE A 189 14.34 9.26 -3.83
N ALA A 190 14.19 9.12 -2.50
CA ALA A 190 15.32 9.01 -1.60
C ALA A 190 16.18 7.77 -1.92
N LEU A 191 15.53 6.61 -2.11
CA LEU A 191 16.23 5.36 -2.36
C LEU A 191 16.91 5.34 -3.72
N ASP A 192 16.31 5.96 -4.74
CA ASP A 192 16.91 6.10 -6.07
C ASP A 192 18.19 6.94 -6.01
N ASP A 193 18.21 8.06 -5.27
CA ASP A 193 19.42 8.89 -5.15
C ASP A 193 20.48 8.26 -4.20
N TYR A 194 20.06 7.72 -3.06
CA TYR A 194 20.97 7.21 -2.03
C TYR A 194 21.68 5.94 -2.50
N PHE A 195 20.96 5.09 -3.24
CA PHE A 195 21.42 3.77 -3.63
C PHE A 195 21.55 3.60 -5.16
N LYS A 196 21.70 4.71 -5.91
CA LYS A 196 21.83 4.69 -7.38
C LYS A 196 22.88 3.73 -7.94
N ASN A 197 23.94 3.49 -7.18
CA ASN A 197 25.06 2.61 -7.57
C ASN A 197 24.91 1.17 -7.07
N VAL A 198 23.86 0.85 -6.31
CA VAL A 198 23.63 -0.48 -5.77
C VAL A 198 22.78 -1.28 -6.77
N PRO A 199 23.16 -2.52 -7.11
CA PRO A 199 22.36 -3.35 -8.00
C PRO A 199 20.95 -3.57 -7.44
N VAL A 200 19.93 -3.20 -8.23
CA VAL A 200 18.52 -3.45 -7.90
C VAL A 200 18.01 -4.62 -8.73
N ARG A 201 17.67 -5.73 -8.06
CA ARG A 201 17.11 -6.92 -8.68
C ARG A 201 15.59 -6.91 -8.61
N PRO A 202 14.85 -6.79 -9.73
CA PRO A 202 13.41 -6.95 -9.72
C PRO A 202 13.06 -8.43 -9.51
N VAL A 203 12.19 -8.70 -8.52
CA VAL A 203 11.67 -10.04 -8.22
C VAL A 203 10.16 -10.02 -8.45
N PRO A 204 9.69 -10.45 -9.64
CA PRO A 204 8.28 -10.44 -9.98
C PRO A 204 7.52 -11.58 -9.29
N HIS A 205 6.36 -11.26 -8.73
CA HIS A 205 5.45 -12.24 -8.11
C HIS A 205 4.08 -12.23 -8.75
N LYS A 206 3.37 -13.36 -8.68
CA LYS A 206 1.93 -13.38 -9.00
C LYS A 206 1.13 -12.63 -7.93
N ILE A 207 1.48 -12.83 -6.67
CA ILE A 207 1.04 -12.03 -5.52
C ILE A 207 2.30 -11.82 -4.66
N PRO A 208 2.68 -10.57 -4.34
CA PRO A 208 3.93 -10.27 -3.64
C PRO A 208 3.81 -10.57 -2.14
N TRP A 209 3.60 -11.84 -1.80
CA TRP A 209 3.59 -12.33 -0.44
C TRP A 209 4.97 -12.17 0.21
N ILE A 210 4.97 -11.70 1.45
CA ILE A 210 6.18 -11.64 2.25
C ILE A 210 6.41 -13.04 2.81
N LYS A 211 7.53 -13.65 2.44
CA LYS A 211 7.92 -14.96 2.98
C LYS A 211 8.23 -14.79 4.48
N PRO A 212 7.77 -15.70 5.35
CA PRO A 212 8.16 -15.69 6.75
C PRO A 212 9.69 -15.78 6.87
N VAL A 213 10.26 -14.96 7.76
CA VAL A 213 11.68 -14.93 8.10
C VAL A 213 11.95 -15.97 9.17
#